data_AF-C7MQL7-F1
#
_entry.id   AF-C7MQL7-F1
#
_cell.length_a   1.000
_cell.length_b   1.000
_cell.length_c   1.000
_cell.angle_alpha   90.00
_cell.angle_beta   90.00
_cell.angle_gamma   90.00
#
_symmetry.space_group_name_H-M   'P 1'
#
loop_
_entity.id
_entity.type
_entity.pdbx_description
1 polymer ?
#
loop_
_entity_poly.entity_id
_entity_poly.type
_entity_poly.pdbx_seq_one_letter_code
_entity_poly.pdbx_strand_id
1 'polypeptide(L)' 'MLDRILDTDGSDEGMSTAEYAIGTIAAAAFAALLYAIVTGDSVLTALTSLIERAISVDF' A
#
# COMPACT_ATOMS: atom_id res chain seq x y z
N MET A 1 8.64 -40.84 -3.84
CA MET A 1 9.72 -40.54 -2.86
C MET A 1 10.27 -39.11 -2.99
N LEU A 2 9.93 -38.37 -4.06
CA LEU A 2 10.31 -36.95 -4.20
C LEU A 2 9.18 -35.98 -3.81
N ASP A 3 7.93 -36.45 -3.68
CA ASP A 3 6.77 -35.61 -3.35
C ASP A 3 6.78 -35.00 -1.94
N ARG A 4 7.66 -35.49 -1.04
CA ARG A 4 7.71 -35.07 0.37
C ARG A 4 8.70 -33.94 0.66
N ILE A 5 9.45 -33.49 -0.34
CA ILE A 5 10.46 -32.42 -0.18
C ILE A 5 9.88 -31.05 -0.58
N LEU A 6 8.75 -31.03 -1.30
CA LEU A 6 8.06 -29.81 -1.72
C LEU A 6 6.83 -29.48 -0.87
N ASP A 7 6.67 -30.11 0.30
CA ASP A 7 5.57 -29.80 1.20
C ASP A 7 5.77 -28.43 1.85
N THR A 8 5.45 -27.40 1.07
CA THR A 8 5.23 -26.02 1.51
C THR A 8 3.73 -25.78 1.77
N ASP A 9 2.89 -26.82 1.65
CA ASP A 9 1.44 -26.75 1.91
C ASP A 9 1.12 -26.64 3.40
N GLY A 10 2.07 -26.92 4.29
CA GLY A 10 1.93 -26.68 5.73
C GLY A 10 1.92 -25.19 6.18
N SER A 11 1.96 -24.23 5.25
CA SER A 11 2.00 -22.80 5.59
C SER A 11 0.63 -22.12 5.67
N ASP A 12 -0.41 -22.69 5.06
CA ASP A 12 -1.76 -22.10 5.04
C ASP A 12 -2.80 -22.88 5.87
N GLU A 13 -2.45 -24.06 6.41
CA GLU A 13 -3.35 -24.84 7.29
C GLU A 13 -3.41 -24.32 8.75
N GLY A 14 -2.67 -23.26 9.07
CA GLY A 14 -2.48 -22.80 10.45
C GLY A 14 -2.31 -21.30 10.67
N MET A 15 -2.67 -20.42 9.73
CA MET A 15 -2.67 -18.98 10.04
C MET A 15 -3.67 -18.68 11.15
N SER A 16 -3.16 -18.21 12.29
CA SER A 16 -3.98 -17.84 13.45
C SER A 16 -4.95 -16.71 13.07
N THR A 17 -6.17 -16.71 13.62
CA THR A 17 -7.12 -15.58 13.47
C THR A 17 -6.49 -14.23 13.84
N ALA A 18 -5.50 -14.24 14.75
CA ALA A 18 -4.74 -13.06 15.11
C ALA A 18 -3.88 -12.52 13.95
N GLU A 19 -3.31 -13.38 13.12
CA GLU A 19 -2.43 -13.00 12.02
C GLU A 19 -3.21 -12.27 10.91
N TYR A 20 -4.38 -12.78 10.53
CA TYR A 20 -5.28 -12.09 9.59
C TYR A 20 -5.77 -10.74 10.13
N ALA A 21 -6.08 -10.66 11.43
CA ALA A 21 -6.48 -9.41 12.07
C ALA A 21 -5.35 -8.38 12.05
N ILE A 22 -4.13 -8.80 12.39
CA ILE A 22 -2.94 -7.95 12.37
C ILE A 22 -2.62 -7.48 10.95
N GLY A 23 -2.72 -8.37 9.95
CA GLY A 23 -2.53 -8.01 8.54
C GLY A 23 -3.50 -6.92 8.08
N THR A 24 -4.77 -7.02 8.48
CA THR A 24 -5.79 -6.00 8.16
C THR A 24 -5.50 -4.67 8.87
N ILE A 25 -5.10 -4.70 10.15
CA ILE A 25 -4.75 -3.50 10.92
C ILE A 25 -3.53 -2.82 10.30
N ALA A 26 -2.50 -3.59 9.93
CA ALA A 26 -1.29 -3.07 9.29
C ALA A 26 -1.63 -2.39 7.96
N ALA A 27 -2.46 -3.02 7.13
CA ALA A 27 -2.93 -2.44 5.86
C ALA A 27 -3.74 -1.15 6.09
N ALA A 28 -4.66 -1.14 7.05
CA ALA A 28 -5.46 0.04 7.37
C ALA A 28 -4.60 1.22 7.90
N ALA A 29 -3.62 0.93 8.75
CA ALA A 29 -2.68 1.94 9.25
C ALA A 29 -1.83 2.52 8.12
N PHE A 30 -1.35 1.68 7.21
CA PHE A 30 -0.61 2.13 6.03
C PHE A 30 -1.49 2.98 5.09
N ALA A 31 -2.74 2.58 4.86
CA ALA A 31 -3.69 3.36 4.08
C ALA A 31 -3.96 4.74 4.71
N ALA A 32 -4.10 4.81 6.03
CA ALA A 32 -4.25 6.08 6.74
C ALA A 32 -3.01 6.98 6.60
N LEU A 33 -1.81 6.40 6.67
CA LEU A 33 -0.55 7.13 6.43
C LEU A 33 -0.49 7.66 4.99
N LEU A 34 -0.78 6.83 3.99
CA LEU A 34 -0.81 7.25 2.59
C LEU A 34 -1.84 8.36 2.35
N TYR A 35 -3.01 8.26 2.96
CA TYR A 35 -4.04 9.30 2.89
C TYR A 35 -3.52 10.63 3.46
N ALA A 36 -2.87 10.62 4.63
CA ALA A 36 -2.29 11.82 5.22
C ALA A 36 -1.20 12.43 4.33
N ILE A 37 -0.35 11.61 3.70
CA ILE A 37 0.70 12.07 2.78
C ILE A 37 0.08 12.73 1.55
N VAL A 38 -0.84 12.04 0.87
CA VAL A 38 -1.43 12.52 -0.39
C VAL A 38 -2.32 13.74 -0.19
N THR A 39 -2.98 13.83 0.96
CA THR A 39 -3.84 14.98 1.32
C THR A 39 -3.03 16.12 1.97
N GLY A 40 -1.72 15.96 2.15
CA GLY A 40 -0.86 16.99 2.69
C GLY A 40 -0.63 18.16 1.72
N ASP A 41 -0.48 19.37 2.26
CA ASP A 41 -0.31 20.60 1.49
C ASP A 41 0.84 20.53 0.48
N SER A 42 1.94 19.84 0.82
CA SER A 42 3.11 19.71 -0.06
C SER A 42 2.80 18.93 -1.34
N VAL A 43 2.05 17.82 -1.24
CA VAL A 43 1.68 16.98 -2.39
C VAL A 43 0.65 17.69 -3.25
N LEU A 44 -0.36 18.28 -2.63
CA LEU A 44 -1.38 19.07 -3.32
C LEU A 44 -0.75 20.26 -4.06
N THR A 45 0.12 21.02 -3.41
CA THR A 45 0.83 22.15 -4.02
C THR A 45 1.69 21.68 -5.19
N ALA A 46 2.47 20.60 -5.02
CA ALA A 46 3.32 20.07 -6.07
C ALA A 46 2.51 19.63 -7.31
N LEU A 47 1.39 18.92 -7.10
CA LEU A 47 0.48 18.52 -8.18
C LEU A 47 -0.17 19.71 -8.85
N THR A 48 -0.67 20.69 -8.09
CA THR A 48 -1.24 21.93 -8.64
C THR A 48 -0.22 22.67 -9.49
N SER A 49 1.00 22.90 -8.99
CA SER A 49 2.06 23.57 -9.76
C SER A 49 2.49 22.80 -11.01
N LEU A 50 2.48 21.46 -10.95
CA LEU A 50 2.75 20.62 -12.12
C LEU A 50 1.67 20.80 -13.18
N ILE A 51 0.39 20.81 -12.78
CA ILE A 51 -0.75 21.02 -13.69
C ILE A 51 -0.70 22.44 -14.26
N GLU A 52 -0.47 23.46 -13.43
CA GLU A 52 -0.32 24.86 -13.85
C GLU A 52 0.78 25.02 -14.90
N ARG A 53 1.95 24.39 -14.71
CA ARG A 53 3.01 24.37 -15.73
C ARG A 53 2.62 23.64 -17.00
N ALA A 54 1.84 22.57 -16.91
CA ALA A 54 1.41 21.80 -18.08
C ALA A 54 0.38 22.57 -18.92
N ILE A 55 -0.47 23.39 -18.28
CA ILE A 55 -1.52 24.17 -18.97
C ILE A 55 -1.08 25.61 -19.29
N SER A 56 -0.03 26.11 -18.65
CA SER A 56 0.63 27.38 -18.98
C SER A 56 1.34 27.25 -20.32
N VAL A 57 0.60 27.49 -21.40
CA VAL A 57 1.19 27.68 -22.73
C VAL A 57 1.57 29.16 -22.84
N ASP A 58 2.84 29.48 -22.62
CA ASP A 58 3.40 30.77 -23.02
C ASP A 58 3.41 30.83 -24.55
N PHE A 59 2.70 31.81 -25.12
CA PHE A 59 2.79 32.21 -26.53
C PHE A 59 3.52 33.54 -26.65
#